data_AF-A0AAX0KYI8-F1
#
_entry.id   AF-A0AAX0KYI8-F1
#
_cell.length_a   1.000
_cell.length_b   1.000
_cell.length_c   1.000
_cell.angle_alpha   90.00
_cell.angle_beta   90.00
_cell.angle_gamma   90.00
#
_symmetry.space_group_name_H-M   'P 1'
#
loop_
_entity.id
_entity.type
_entity.pdbx_description
1 polymer ?
#
loop_
_entity_poly.entity_id
_entity_poly.type
_entity_poly.pdbx_seq_one_letter_code
_entity_poly.pdbx_strand_id
1 'polypeptide(L)'
;MLRAIISIYSALVMVASILLAIGSLATGVMFAVSGDTQALRSFGFSLMIGGPLFAILLWGNVAIMVDNNRLLRRIAGEESNVKVPSEASGSASRREPTFSGSARS
;
A
#
# COMPACT_ATOMS: atom_id res chain seq x y z
N MET A 1 -5.00 4.05 21.57
CA MET A 1 -5.69 2.76 21.30
C MET A 1 -5.66 2.36 19.82
N LEU A 2 -5.92 3.27 18.87
CA LEU A 2 -5.91 2.94 17.42
C LEU A 2 -4.61 2.29 16.92
N ARG A 3 -3.44 2.72 17.40
CA ARG A 3 -2.13 2.12 17.04
C ARG A 3 -2.03 0.65 17.44
N ALA A 4 -2.56 0.28 18.61
CA ALA A 4 -2.58 -1.11 19.08
C ALA A 4 -3.50 -1.96 18.23
N ILE A 5 -4.67 -1.44 17.86
CA ILE A 5 -5.64 -2.12 16.98
C ILE A 5 -5.03 -2.40 15.60
N ILE A 6 -4.37 -1.42 14.98
CA ILE A 6 -3.71 -1.57 13.68
C ILE A 6 -2.58 -2.61 13.77
N SER A 7 -1.80 -2.59 14.86
CA SER A 7 -0.73 -3.56 15.08
C SER A 7 -1.25 -4.98 15.23
N ILE A 8 -2.32 -5.18 16.01
CA ILE A 8 -2.95 -6.49 16.22
C ILE A 8 -3.54 -7.00 14.91
N TYR A 9 -4.23 -6.14 14.15
CA TYR A 9 -4.77 -6.50 12.84
C TYR A 9 -3.67 -6.93 11.87
N SER A 10 -2.58 -6.16 11.77
CA SER A 10 -1.44 -6.52 10.93
C SER A 10 -0.83 -7.86 11.36
N ALA A 11 -0.68 -8.11 12.66
CA ALA A 11 -0.16 -9.37 13.16
C ALA A 11 -1.09 -10.56 12.84
N LEU A 12 -2.41 -10.37 12.98
CA LEU A 12 -3.40 -11.39 12.63
C LEU A 12 -3.36 -11.72 11.14
N VAL A 13 -3.26 -10.72 10.27
CA VAL A 13 -3.11 -10.95 8.83
C VAL A 13 -1.80 -11.68 8.53
N MET A 14 -0.70 -11.36 9.24
CA MET A 14 0.57 -12.06 9.10
C MET A 14 0.41 -13.55 9.40
N VAL A 15 -0.15 -13.86 10.57
CA VAL A 15 -0.37 -15.24 11.01
C VAL A 15 -1.31 -15.96 10.05
N ALA A 16 -2.41 -15.32 9.63
CA ALA A 16 -3.34 -15.89 8.66
C ALA A 16 -2.67 -16.20 7.31
N SER A 17 -1.84 -15.30 6.79
CA SER A 17 -1.11 -15.50 5.53
C SER A 17 -0.08 -16.63 5.63
N ILE A 18 0.63 -16.76 6.76
CA ILE A 18 1.55 -17.88 7.01
C ILE A 18 0.78 -19.20 7.09
N LEU A 19 -0.33 -19.25 7.83
CA LEU A 19 -1.17 -20.43 7.94
C LEU A 19 -1.76 -20.83 6.58
N LEU A 20 -2.15 -19.86 5.77
CA LEU A 20 -2.68 -20.10 4.43
C LEU A 20 -1.59 -20.62 3.48
N ALA A 21 -0.35 -20.11 3.57
CA ALA A 21 0.79 -20.63 2.80
C ALA A 21 1.13 -22.08 3.20
N ILE A 22 1.23 -22.37 4.50
CA ILE A 22 1.51 -23.73 4.99
C ILE A 22 0.35 -24.67 4.65
N GLY A 23 -0.89 -24.24 4.87
CA GLY A 23 -2.09 -25.02 4.58
C GLY A 23 -2.21 -25.35 3.10
N SER A 24 -2.03 -24.38 2.22
CA SER A 24 -2.07 -24.60 0.77
C SER A 24 -0.95 -25.51 0.28
N LEU A 25 0.24 -25.45 0.87
CA LEU A 25 1.32 -26.41 0.58
C LEU A 25 0.95 -27.82 1.06
N ALA A 26 0.49 -27.98 2.30
CA ALA A 26 0.13 -29.28 2.85
C ALA A 26 -1.03 -29.92 2.07
N THR A 27 -2.09 -29.16 1.82
CA THR A 27 -3.25 -29.59 1.03
C THR A 27 -2.85 -29.84 -0.44
N GLY A 28 -2.01 -28.99 -1.01
CA GLY A 28 -1.49 -29.16 -2.38
C GLY A 28 -0.71 -30.46 -2.55
N VAL A 29 0.19 -30.78 -1.61
CA VAL A 29 0.94 -32.05 -1.58
C VAL A 29 0.00 -33.24 -1.43
N MET A 30 -0.97 -33.16 -0.52
CA MET A 30 -1.97 -34.22 -0.33
C MET A 30 -2.71 -34.53 -1.64
N PHE A 31 -3.20 -33.50 -2.34
CA PHE A 31 -3.90 -33.70 -3.62
C PHE A 31 -2.98 -34.14 -4.77
N ALA A 32 -1.72 -33.69 -4.78
CA ALA A 32 -0.75 -34.09 -5.79
C ALA A 32 -0.37 -35.58 -5.67
N VAL A 33 -0.25 -36.10 -4.45
CA VAL A 33 0.16 -37.48 -4.18
C VAL A 33 -1.03 -38.45 -4.14
N SER A 34 -2.10 -38.08 -3.42
CA SER A 34 -3.25 -38.95 -3.17
C SER A 34 -4.44 -38.68 -4.11
N GLY A 35 -4.30 -37.79 -5.08
CA GLY A 35 -5.37 -37.52 -6.04
C GLY A 35 -5.60 -38.71 -6.98
N ASP A 36 -6.82 -39.26 -6.96
CA ASP A 36 -7.21 -40.38 -7.84
C ASP A 36 -7.42 -39.95 -9.30
N THR A 37 -7.66 -38.66 -9.54
CA THR A 37 -7.87 -38.12 -10.89
C THR A 37 -6.75 -37.16 -11.28
N GLN A 38 -6.47 -37.06 -12.59
CA GLN A 38 -5.52 -36.09 -13.13
C GLN A 38 -5.92 -34.64 -12.81
N ALA A 39 -7.23 -34.37 -12.72
CA ALA A 39 -7.77 -33.08 -12.30
C ALA A 39 -7.41 -32.74 -10.84
N LEU A 40 -7.56 -33.70 -9.91
CA LEU A 40 -7.17 -33.51 -8.50
C LEU A 40 -5.67 -33.27 -8.34
N ARG A 41 -4.84 -34.00 -9.08
CA ARG A 41 -3.38 -33.83 -9.04
C ARG A 41 -2.94 -32.46 -9.58
N SER A 42 -3.49 -32.04 -10.72
CA SER A 42 -3.19 -30.72 -11.32
C SER A 42 -3.69 -29.55 -10.45
N PHE A 43 -4.83 -29.73 -9.77
CA PHE A 43 -5.29 -28.81 -8.74
C PHE A 43 -4.32 -28.76 -7.55
N GLY A 44 -3.81 -29.91 -7.10
CA GLY A 44 -2.78 -29.98 -6.05
C GLY A 44 -1.53 -29.17 -6.39
N PHE A 45 -0.98 -29.33 -7.60
CA PHE A 45 0.16 -28.53 -8.07
C PHE A 45 -0.17 -27.03 -8.15
N SER A 46 -1.37 -26.69 -8.59
CA SER A 46 -1.84 -25.30 -8.66
C SER A 46 -1.94 -24.67 -7.26
N LEU A 47 -2.38 -25.43 -6.26
CA LEU A 47 -2.41 -25.03 -4.85
C LEU A 47 -1.02 -24.80 -4.26
N MET A 48 -0.06 -25.67 -4.60
CA MET A 48 1.33 -25.55 -4.11
C MET A 48 2.02 -24.26 -4.59
N ILE A 49 1.68 -23.75 -5.77
CA ILE A 49 2.25 -22.52 -6.33
C ILE A 49 1.36 -21.31 -6.01
N GLY A 50 0.06 -21.44 -6.29
CA GLY A 50 -0.91 -20.35 -6.16
C GLY A 50 -1.18 -19.96 -4.71
N GLY A 51 -1.18 -20.91 -3.78
CA GLY A 51 -1.41 -20.64 -2.36
C GLY A 51 -0.36 -19.72 -1.73
N PRO A 52 0.94 -20.04 -1.82
CA PRO A 52 2.01 -19.16 -1.35
C PRO A 52 2.02 -17.79 -2.06
N LEU A 53 1.79 -17.75 -3.37
CA LEU A 53 1.70 -16.49 -4.11
C LEU A 53 0.54 -15.61 -3.60
N PHE A 54 -0.63 -16.22 -3.37
CA PHE A 54 -1.80 -15.51 -2.85
C PHE A 54 -1.56 -14.99 -1.43
N ALA A 55 -0.90 -15.78 -0.57
CA ALA A 55 -0.51 -15.34 0.76
C ALA A 55 0.44 -14.13 0.75
N ILE A 56 1.43 -14.12 -0.15
CA ILE A 56 2.35 -12.99 -0.34
C ILE A 56 1.60 -11.74 -0.81
N LEU A 57 0.67 -11.88 -1.75
CA LEU A 57 -0.14 -10.75 -2.25
C LEU A 57 -1.03 -10.16 -1.15
N LEU A 58 -1.66 -11.01 -0.33
CA LEU A 58 -2.47 -10.57 0.81
C LEU A 58 -1.62 -9.77 1.81
N TRP A 59 -0.46 -10.31 2.18
CA TRP A 59 0.47 -9.64 3.08
C TRP A 59 0.98 -8.30 2.50
N GLY A 60 1.37 -8.28 1.23
CA GLY A 60 1.86 -7.09 0.54
C GLY A 60 0.84 -5.96 0.52
N ASN A 61 -0.43 -6.26 0.24
CA ASN A 61 -1.50 -5.25 0.27
C ASN A 61 -1.66 -4.62 1.66
N VAL A 62 -1.59 -5.43 2.73
CA VAL A 62 -1.69 -4.93 4.11
C VAL A 62 -0.46 -4.10 4.49
N ALA A 63 0.75 -4.53 4.08
CA ALA A 63 1.97 -3.76 4.32
C ALA A 63 1.90 -2.36 3.69
N ILE A 64 1.47 -2.28 2.42
CA ILE A 64 1.26 -1.01 1.70
C ILE A 64 0.22 -0.14 2.41
N MET A 65 -0.90 -0.72 2.84
CA MET A 65 -1.95 0.02 3.55
C MET A 65 -1.46 0.57 4.90
N VAL A 66 -0.62 -0.17 5.62
CA VAL A 66 -0.02 0.29 6.89
C VAL A 66 0.96 1.44 6.62
N ASP A 67 1.81 1.33 5.61
CA ASP A 67 2.77 2.38 5.28
C ASP A 67 2.10 3.63 4.73
N ASN A 68 1.06 3.50 3.90
CA ASN A 68 0.23 4.64 3.46
C ASN A 68 -0.41 5.37 4.64
N ASN A 69 -0.95 4.63 5.62
CA ASN A 69 -1.50 5.24 6.84
C ASN A 69 -0.43 5.96 7.68
N ARG A 70 0.81 5.44 7.71
CA ARG A 70 1.92 6.11 8.39
C ARG A 70 2.33 7.39 7.68
N LEU A 71 2.38 7.39 6.34
CA LEU A 71 2.70 8.55 5.52
C LEU A 71 1.66 9.65 5.66
N LEU A 72 0.36 9.32 5.53
CA LEU A 72 -0.73 10.28 5.74
C LEU A 72 -0.71 10.91 7.14
N ARG A 73 -0.38 10.12 8.17
CA ARG A 73 -0.22 10.62 9.53
C ARG A 73 0.99 11.54 9.71
N ARG A 74 2.07 11.33 8.96
CA ARG A 74 3.22 12.24 8.96
C ARG A 74 2.85 13.57 8.31
N ILE A 75 2.22 13.53 7.13
CA ILE A 75 1.78 14.72 6.41
C ILE A 75 0.78 15.53 7.26
N ALA A 76 -0.24 14.86 7.84
CA ALA A 76 -1.22 15.52 8.71
C ALA A 76 -0.62 16.04 10.03
N GLY A 77 0.46 15.43 10.52
CA GLY A 77 1.21 15.90 11.68
C GLY A 77 2.13 17.08 11.35
N GLU A 78 2.73 17.07 10.17
CA GLU A 78 3.55 18.16 9.64
C GLU A 78 2.70 19.40 9.32
N GLU A 79 1.46 19.25 8.85
CA GLU A 79 0.53 20.38 8.64
C GLU A 79 0.17 21.14 9.92
N SER A 80 0.34 20.56 11.12
CA SER A 80 0.17 21.29 12.38
C SER A 80 1.36 22.19 12.77
N ASN A 81 2.50 22.04 12.08
CA ASN A 81 3.71 22.84 12.28
C ASN A 81 4.22 23.51 10.98
N VAL A 82 3.39 23.55 9.94
CA VAL A 82 3.58 24.51 8.86
C VAL A 82 2.97 25.83 9.32
N LYS A 83 3.79 26.67 9.95
CA LYS A 83 3.62 28.12 9.77
C LYS A 83 3.64 28.33 8.27
N VAL A 84 2.47 28.50 7.66
CA VAL A 84 2.36 29.02 6.29
C VAL A 84 3.19 30.30 6.31
N PRO A 85 4.34 30.37 5.59
CA PRO A 85 5.02 31.64 5.50
C PRO A 85 4.02 32.59 4.84
N SER A 86 3.65 33.64 5.57
CA SER A 86 2.70 34.67 5.10
C SER A 86 3.27 35.52 3.96
N GLU A 87 4.23 35.00 3.20
CA GLU A 87 4.92 35.66 2.10
C GLU A 87 4.29 35.28 0.74
N ALA A 88 3.34 34.34 0.69
CA ALA A 88 2.56 34.06 -0.52
C ALA A 88 1.30 34.95 -0.66
N SER A 89 1.09 35.95 0.22
CA SER A 89 0.02 36.95 0.08
C SER A 89 0.49 38.27 -0.55
N GLY A 90 1.77 38.40 -0.91
CA GLY A 90 2.36 39.65 -1.41
C GLY A 90 2.74 39.66 -2.90
N SER A 91 2.79 38.51 -3.59
CA SER A 91 3.28 38.45 -4.98
C SER A 91 2.20 38.60 -6.04
N ALA A 92 0.94 38.82 -5.65
CA ALA A 92 -0.12 39.28 -6.54
C ALA A 92 -0.07 40.81 -6.78
N SER A 93 1.12 41.43 -6.66
CA SER A 93 1.35 42.78 -7.18
C SER A 93 1.36 42.73 -8.70
N ARG A 94 0.15 42.85 -9.26
CA ARG A 94 -0.19 43.61 -10.46
C ARG A 94 1.03 44.01 -11.28
N ARG A 95 1.44 43.14 -12.21
CA ARG A 95 2.29 43.57 -13.34
C ARG A 95 1.41 44.42 -14.25
N GLU A 96 1.33 45.72 -14.00
CA GLU A 96 0.94 46.65 -15.05
C GLU A 96 2.02 46.62 -16.14
N PRO A 97 1.67 46.44 -17.42
CA PRO A 97 2.61 46.66 -18.49
C PRO A 97 2.86 48.17 -18.58
N THR A 98 4.02 48.62 -18.09
CA THR A 98 4.55 49.95 -18.39
C THR A 98 4.93 50.01 -19.86
N PHE A 99 4.01 50.51 -20.69
CA PHE A 99 4.27 50.83 -22.09
C PHE A 99 5.04 52.16 -22.15
N SER A 100 6.37 52.13 -22.02
CA SER A 100 7.23 53.29 -22.30
C SER A 100 7.68 53.30 -23.77
N GLY A 101 6.71 53.49 -24.66
CA GLY A 101 6.97 53.86 -26.05
C GLY A 101 7.38 55.33 -26.14
N SER A 102 8.65 55.62 -25.83
CA SER A 102 9.28 56.93 -26.05
C SER A 102 9.21 57.31 -27.52
N ALA A 103 8.53 58.40 -27.81
CA ALA A 103 8.67 59.15 -29.05
C ALA A 103 10.14 59.48 -29.36
N ARG A 104 10.59 59.16 -30.58
CA ARG A 104 11.69 59.82 -31.30
C ARG A 104 11.29 59.78 -32.78
N SER A 105 10.76 60.89 -33.27
CA SER A 105 11.44 61.89 -34.12
C SER A 105 11.46 61.47 -35.58
#